data_AF-A0A4C2E5L6-F1
#
_entry.id   AF-A0A4C2E5L6-F1
#
_cell.length_a   1.000
_cell.length_b   1.000
_cell.length_c   1.000
_cell.angle_alpha   90.00
_cell.angle_beta   90.00
_cell.angle_gamma   90.00
#
_symmetry.space_group_name_H-M   'P 1'
#
loop_
_entity.id
_entity.type
_entity.pdbx_description
1 polymer ?
#
loop_
_entity_poly.entity_id
_entity_poly.type
_entity_poly.pdbx_seq_one_letter_code
_entity_poly.pdbx_strand_id
1 'polypeptide(L)'
;MSDIPTEEKLAQFIQLTLTKIIRIIQVTIPLIARFSAKNPTTFIVLTTVVLAFIVLRIIRNIYTIVRRLVFLSLIVFIFLLYIRGFDTVIMFDLPLLYKLILNDQDLETVLIRWGSYLSSTSKHGSQFLYKYCKVKCQELWQQLQQGQ
;
A
#
# COMPACT_ATOMS: atom_id res chain seq x y z
N MET A 1 -32.17 36.96 -7.47
CA MET A 1 -31.19 36.16 -6.73
C MET A 1 -31.30 34.73 -7.27
N SER A 2 -30.68 34.41 -8.42
CA SER A 2 -30.87 33.11 -9.06
C SER A 2 -29.87 32.10 -8.50
N ASP A 3 -30.39 31.09 -7.82
CA ASP A 3 -29.70 29.85 -7.50
C ASP A 3 -29.28 29.16 -8.80
N ILE A 4 -28.02 29.33 -9.18
CA ILE A 4 -27.39 28.59 -10.28
C ILE A 4 -26.98 27.23 -9.68
N PRO A 5 -27.41 26.09 -10.26
CA PRO A 5 -27.13 24.77 -9.73
C PRO A 5 -25.61 24.55 -9.60
N THR A 6 -25.20 23.95 -8.49
CA THR A 6 -23.79 23.74 -8.10
C THR A 6 -22.96 23.06 -9.19
N GLU A 7 -23.59 22.24 -10.03
CA GLU A 7 -22.96 21.49 -11.12
C GLU A 7 -22.49 22.39 -12.28
N GLU A 8 -23.23 23.44 -12.63
CA GLU A 8 -22.86 24.36 -13.73
C GLU A 8 -21.68 25.25 -13.34
N LYS A 9 -21.60 25.67 -12.07
CA LYS A 9 -20.43 26.40 -11.55
C LYS A 9 -19.16 25.55 -11.56
N LEU A 10 -19.29 24.27 -11.25
CA LEU A 10 -18.20 23.29 -11.30
C LEU A 10 -17.69 23.10 -12.73
N ALA A 11 -18.59 22.92 -13.69
CA ALA A 11 -18.25 22.80 -15.10
C ALA A 11 -17.53 24.06 -15.63
N GLN A 12 -18.04 25.26 -15.30
CA GLN A 12 -17.39 26.52 -15.69
C GLN A 12 -16.00 26.67 -15.05
N PHE A 13 -15.83 26.26 -13.79
CA PHE A 13 -14.54 26.34 -13.11
C PHE A 13 -13.50 25.39 -13.73
N ILE A 14 -13.92 24.16 -14.07
CA ILE A 14 -13.09 23.18 -14.78
C ILE A 14 -12.70 23.72 -16.15
N GLN A 15 -13.66 24.27 -16.91
CA GLN A 15 -13.42 24.82 -18.24
C GLN A 15 -12.47 26.03 -18.22
N LEU A 16 -12.63 26.94 -17.26
CA LEU A 16 -11.72 28.08 -17.07
C LEU A 16 -10.31 27.61 -16.69
N THR A 17 -10.21 26.61 -15.82
CA THR A 17 -8.93 26.02 -15.40
C THR A 17 -8.23 25.35 -16.57
N LEU A 18 -8.94 24.52 -17.34
CA LEU A 18 -8.41 23.89 -18.56
C LEU A 18 -7.92 24.93 -19.57
N THR A 19 -8.74 25.96 -19.82
CA THR A 19 -8.39 27.01 -20.79
C THR A 19 -7.13 27.76 -20.37
N LYS A 20 -6.98 28.06 -19.08
CA LYS A 20 -5.75 28.68 -18.54
C LYS A 20 -4.55 27.77 -18.69
N ILE A 21 -4.67 26.48 -18.36
CA ILE A 21 -3.59 25.49 -18.51
C ILE A 21 -3.15 25.40 -19.98
N ILE A 22 -4.10 25.28 -20.90
CA ILE A 22 -3.82 25.18 -22.34
C ILE A 22 -3.12 26.45 -22.83
N ARG A 23 -3.57 27.65 -22.42
CA ARG A 23 -2.93 28.91 -22.80
C ARG A 23 -1.50 29.02 -22.27
N ILE A 24 -1.25 28.57 -21.04
CA ILE A 24 0.11 28.53 -20.48
C ILE A 24 0.98 27.59 -21.31
N ILE A 25 0.52 26.38 -21.59
CA ILE A 25 1.25 25.40 -22.41
C ILE A 25 1.56 25.97 -23.80
N GLN A 26 0.57 26.60 -24.45
CA GLN A 26 0.72 27.19 -25.79
C GLN A 26 1.72 28.34 -25.83
N VAL A 27 1.94 29.07 -24.73
CA VAL A 27 2.97 30.11 -24.64
C VAL A 27 4.32 29.52 -24.27
N THR A 28 4.34 28.54 -23.37
CA THR A 28 5.56 27.92 -22.86
C THR A 28 6.27 27.07 -23.94
N ILE A 29 5.54 26.31 -24.75
CA ILE A 29 6.11 25.47 -25.82
C ILE A 29 6.96 26.28 -26.83
N PRO A 30 6.45 27.34 -27.48
CA PRO A 30 7.24 28.11 -28.45
C PRO A 30 8.38 28.90 -27.78
N LEU A 31 8.23 29.28 -26.51
CA LEU A 31 9.30 29.94 -25.75
C LEU A 31 10.47 28.97 -25.50
N ILE A 32 10.15 27.74 -25.09
CA ILE A 32 11.11 26.65 -24.90
C ILE A 32 11.76 26.27 -26.23
N ALA A 33 10.98 26.17 -27.31
CA ALA A 33 11.50 25.84 -28.64
C ALA A 33 12.49 26.90 -29.14
N ARG A 34 12.17 28.19 -28.97
CA ARG A 34 13.08 29.30 -29.32
C ARG A 34 14.31 29.36 -28.43
N PHE A 35 14.19 29.03 -27.15
CA PHE A 35 15.31 29.00 -26.22
C PHE A 35 16.26 27.82 -26.50
N SER A 36 15.70 26.65 -26.82
CA SER A 36 16.44 25.45 -27.23
C SER A 36 17.23 25.68 -28.53
N ALA A 37 16.62 26.34 -29.53
CA ALA A 37 17.30 26.66 -30.79
C ALA A 37 18.45 27.67 -30.63
N LYS A 38 18.39 28.58 -29.64
CA LYS A 38 19.41 29.60 -29.39
C LYS A 38 20.60 29.09 -28.57
N ASN A 39 20.37 28.20 -27.61
CA ASN A 39 21.41 27.67 -26.71
C ASN A 39 21.16 26.16 -26.42
N PRO A 40 21.46 25.27 -27.39
CA PRO A 40 21.12 23.86 -27.30
C PRO A 40 21.81 23.15 -26.11
N THR A 41 23.08 23.45 -25.87
CA THR A 41 23.86 22.84 -24.79
C THR A 41 23.31 23.20 -23.41
N THR A 42 23.00 24.48 -23.18
CA THR A 42 22.42 24.96 -21.91
C THR A 42 21.02 24.38 -21.68
N PHE A 43 20.21 24.28 -22.73
CA PHE A 43 18.88 23.68 -22.64
C PHE A 43 18.96 22.20 -22.25
N ILE A 44 19.86 21.42 -22.85
CA ILE A 44 20.05 20.01 -22.51
C ILE A 44 20.46 19.87 -21.05
N VAL A 45 21.49 20.60 -20.59
CA VAL A 45 21.95 20.54 -19.20
C VAL A 45 20.82 20.87 -18.22
N LEU A 46 20.07 21.94 -18.48
CA LEU A 46 18.98 22.38 -17.60
C LEU A 46 17.84 21.36 -17.57
N THR A 47 17.48 20.80 -18.73
CA THR A 47 16.45 19.75 -18.82
C THR A 47 16.89 18.47 -18.10
N THR A 48 18.15 18.06 -18.24
CA THR A 48 18.72 16.91 -17.53
C THR A 48 18.72 17.12 -16.01
N VAL A 49 19.08 18.31 -15.53
CA VAL A 49 19.04 18.63 -14.09
C VAL A 49 17.61 18.56 -13.55
N VAL A 50 16.64 19.13 -14.28
CA VAL A 50 15.21 19.05 -13.91
C VAL A 50 14.73 17.59 -13.90
N LEU A 51 15.07 16.81 -14.92
CA LEU A 51 14.72 15.40 -15.00
C LEU A 51 15.31 14.61 -13.82
N ALA A 52 16.60 14.80 -13.53
CA ALA A 52 17.28 14.17 -12.40
C ALA A 52 16.62 14.54 -11.06
N PHE A 53 16.23 15.80 -10.86
CA PHE A 53 15.51 16.24 -9.66
C PHE A 53 14.15 15.55 -9.52
N ILE A 54 13.39 15.44 -10.60
CA ILE A 54 12.08 14.74 -10.61
C ILE A 54 12.29 13.25 -10.28
N VAL A 55 13.25 12.60 -10.92
CA VAL A 55 13.59 11.19 -10.68
C VAL A 55 13.99 10.97 -9.22
N LEU A 56 14.86 11.81 -8.67
CA LEU A 56 15.26 11.73 -7.25
C LEU A 56 14.07 11.91 -6.31
N ARG A 57 13.14 12.82 -6.64
CA ARG A 57 11.92 13.03 -5.86
C ARG A 57 11.01 11.81 -5.90
N ILE A 58 10.87 11.17 -7.06
CA ILE A 58 10.12 9.92 -7.22
C ILE A 58 10.77 8.80 -6.40
N ILE A 59 12.08 8.61 -6.51
CA ILE A 59 12.83 7.58 -5.77
C ILE A 59 12.65 7.77 -4.26
N ARG A 60 12.77 9.00 -3.74
CA ARG A 60 12.56 9.29 -2.31
C ARG A 60 11.13 8.95 -1.86
N ASN A 61 10.14 9.22 -2.71
CA ASN A 61 8.75 8.90 -2.39
C ASN A 61 8.52 7.38 -2.37
N ILE A 62 9.02 6.67 -3.40
CA ILE A 62 8.99 5.20 -3.45
C ILE A 62 9.67 4.61 -2.23
N TYR A 63 10.86 5.07 -1.88
CA TYR A 63 11.59 4.62 -0.69
C TYR A 63 10.76 4.80 0.59
N THR A 64 10.06 5.93 0.73
CA THR A 64 9.20 6.20 1.89
C THR A 64 8.02 5.23 1.95
N ILE A 65 7.39 4.94 0.81
CA ILE A 65 6.29 3.98 0.70
C ILE A 65 6.78 2.57 1.04
N VAL A 66 7.88 2.13 0.43
CA VAL A 66 8.50 0.81 0.69
C VAL A 66 8.85 0.67 2.16
N ARG A 67 9.48 1.69 2.77
CA ARG A 67 9.80 1.68 4.20
C ARG A 67 8.55 1.46 5.05
N ARG A 68 7.46 2.18 4.79
CA ARG A 68 6.19 2.01 5.50
C ARG A 68 5.59 0.61 5.30
N LEU A 69 5.64 0.08 4.08
CA LEU A 69 5.17 -1.27 3.77
C LEU A 69 5.98 -2.35 4.51
N VAL A 70 7.30 -2.21 4.59
CA VAL A 70 8.15 -3.13 5.37
C VAL A 70 7.79 -3.09 6.85
N PHE A 71 7.57 -1.91 7.43
CA PHE A 71 7.11 -1.80 8.82
C PHE A 71 5.74 -2.46 9.03
N LEU A 72 4.80 -2.26 8.11
CA LEU A 72 3.48 -2.87 8.18
C LEU A 72 3.59 -4.41 8.09
N SER A 73 4.42 -4.92 7.18
CA SER A 73 4.71 -6.35 7.05
C SER A 73 5.32 -6.93 8.32
N LEU A 74 6.27 -6.22 8.94
CA LEU A 74 6.87 -6.61 10.23
C LEU A 74 5.82 -6.72 11.34
N ILE A 75 4.91 -5.76 11.44
CA ILE A 75 3.82 -5.79 12.43
C ILE A 75 2.93 -7.02 12.20
N VAL A 76 2.54 -7.28 10.96
CA VAL A 76 1.74 -8.45 10.58
C VAL A 76 2.49 -9.74 10.93
N PHE A 77 3.79 -9.80 10.67
CA PHE A 77 4.62 -10.95 10.99
C PHE A 77 4.69 -11.21 12.50
N ILE A 78 4.92 -10.18 13.31
CA ILE A 78 4.90 -10.29 14.78
C ILE A 78 3.53 -10.76 15.29
N PHE A 79 2.45 -10.25 14.70
CA PHE A 79 1.10 -10.66 15.05
C PHE A 79 0.84 -12.15 14.72
N LEU A 80 1.33 -12.62 13.58
CA LEU A 80 1.23 -14.03 13.21
C LEU A 80 2.08 -14.93 14.11
N LEU A 81 3.29 -14.49 14.47
CA LEU A 81 4.14 -15.19 15.45
C LEU A 81 3.43 -15.33 16.80
N TYR A 82 2.76 -14.27 17.26
CA TYR A 82 2.02 -14.29 18.52
C TYR A 82 0.85 -15.29 18.52
N ILE A 83 0.11 -15.39 17.41
CA ILE A 83 -1.07 -16.27 17.33
C ILE A 83 -0.70 -17.73 17.03
N ARG A 84 0.28 -17.97 16.15
CA ARG A 84 0.57 -19.31 15.60
C ARG A 84 1.82 -19.98 16.18
N GLY A 85 2.64 -19.23 16.92
CA GLY A 85 3.93 -19.71 17.41
C GLY A 85 5.03 -19.63 16.35
N PHE A 86 6.28 -19.53 16.82
CA PHE A 86 7.46 -19.27 15.99
C PHE A 86 7.74 -20.39 14.97
N ASP A 87 7.64 -21.66 15.39
CA ASP A 87 7.92 -22.81 14.53
C ASP A 87 6.98 -22.90 13.32
N THR A 88 5.67 -22.66 13.53
CA THR A 88 4.66 -22.76 12.47
C THR A 88 4.85 -21.70 11.39
N VAL A 89 5.21 -20.47 11.79
CA VAL A 89 5.40 -19.35 10.86
C VAL A 89 6.65 -19.54 10.00
N ILE A 90 7.74 -20.04 10.58
CA ILE A 90 9.00 -20.25 9.85
C ILE A 90 8.93 -21.49 8.95
N MET A 91 8.34 -22.60 9.41
CA MET A 91 8.30 -23.82 8.60
C MET A 91 7.21 -23.85 7.53
N PHE A 92 6.10 -23.12 7.71
CA PHE A 92 4.96 -23.21 6.80
C PHE A 92 4.58 -21.88 6.14
N ASP A 93 4.46 -20.80 6.91
CA ASP A 93 4.01 -19.51 6.37
C ASP A 93 5.07 -18.88 5.44
N LEU A 94 6.35 -18.88 5.83
CA LEU A 94 7.47 -18.33 5.04
C LEU A 94 7.69 -19.08 3.70
N PRO A 95 7.78 -20.42 3.65
CA PRO A 95 7.98 -21.15 2.40
C PRO A 95 6.79 -21.04 1.46
N LEU A 96 5.57 -20.95 2.00
CA LEU A 96 4.35 -20.76 1.20
C LEU A 96 4.33 -19.37 0.55
N LEU A 97 4.65 -18.32 1.32
CA LEU A 97 4.75 -16.94 0.82
C LEU A 97 5.87 -16.82 -0.24
N TYR A 98 7.03 -17.43 0.02
CA TYR A 98 8.14 -17.49 -0.92
C TYR A 98 7.74 -18.18 -2.23
N LYS A 99 7.08 -19.34 -2.16
CA LYS A 99 6.59 -20.05 -3.35
C LYS A 99 5.53 -19.26 -4.13
N LEU A 100 4.65 -18.52 -3.44
CA LEU A 100 3.66 -17.69 -4.11
C LEU A 100 4.29 -16.50 -4.86
N ILE A 101 5.32 -15.87 -4.27
CA ILE A 101 6.05 -14.76 -4.89
C ILE A 101 6.92 -15.26 -6.05
N LEU A 102 7.60 -16.40 -5.90
CA LEU A 102 8.53 -16.91 -6.92
C LEU A 102 7.83 -17.38 -8.20
N ASN A 103 6.53 -17.70 -8.13
CA ASN A 103 5.79 -18.27 -9.25
C ASN A 103 5.23 -17.21 -10.22
N ASP A 104 5.74 -15.97 -10.18
CA ASP A 104 5.34 -14.85 -11.06
C ASP A 104 3.81 -14.63 -11.16
N GLN A 105 3.08 -14.97 -10.09
CA GLN A 105 1.64 -14.71 -10.04
C GLN A 105 1.40 -13.23 -9.76
N ASP A 106 0.41 -12.64 -10.43
CA ASP A 106 -0.02 -11.27 -10.17
C ASP A 106 -0.17 -11.02 -8.67
N LEU A 107 0.31 -9.86 -8.20
CA LEU A 107 0.31 -9.48 -6.78
C LEU A 107 -1.08 -9.60 -6.14
N GLU A 108 -2.14 -9.36 -6.91
CA GLU A 108 -3.53 -9.54 -6.50
C GLU A 108 -3.84 -11.01 -6.18
N THR A 109 -3.43 -11.93 -7.06
CA THR A 109 -3.61 -13.37 -6.87
C THR A 109 -2.85 -13.87 -5.64
N VAL A 110 -1.63 -13.35 -5.43
CA VAL A 110 -0.83 -13.65 -4.24
C VAL A 110 -1.54 -13.17 -2.98
N LEU A 111 -2.02 -11.93 -2.94
CA LEU A 111 -2.75 -11.36 -1.80
C LEU A 111 -4.03 -12.12 -1.47
N ILE A 112 -4.82 -12.50 -2.48
CA ILE A 112 -6.07 -13.25 -2.28
C ILE A 112 -5.78 -14.65 -1.72
N ARG A 113 -4.81 -15.37 -2.30
CA ARG A 113 -4.46 -16.73 -1.85
C ARG A 113 -3.85 -16.71 -0.45
N TRP A 114 -2.99 -15.73 -0.17
CA TRP A 114 -2.37 -15.59 1.14
C TRP A 114 -3.39 -15.18 2.21
N GLY A 115 -4.29 -14.25 1.90
CA GLY A 115 -5.40 -13.86 2.78
C GLY A 115 -6.38 -15.00 3.05
N SER A 116 -6.72 -15.81 2.04
CA SER A 116 -7.57 -16.98 2.18
C SER A 116 -6.94 -18.05 3.10
N TYR A 117 -5.65 -18.34 2.90
CA TYR A 117 -4.90 -19.25 3.75
C TYR A 117 -4.81 -18.76 5.20
N LEU A 118 -4.53 -17.46 5.39
CA LEU A 118 -4.52 -16.86 6.72
C LEU A 118 -5.88 -16.97 7.42
N SER A 119 -6.96 -16.69 6.71
CA SER A 119 -8.34 -16.75 7.23
C SER A 119 -8.75 -18.17 7.62
N SER A 120 -8.42 -19.16 6.79
CA SER A 120 -8.72 -20.57 7.07
C SER A 120 -8.01 -21.07 8.34
N THR A 121 -6.72 -20.76 8.47
CA THR A 121 -5.94 -21.16 9.65
C THR A 121 -6.29 -20.31 10.88
N SER A 122 -6.72 -19.05 10.72
CA SER A 122 -7.25 -18.22 11.81
C SER A 122 -8.57 -18.79 12.38
N LYS A 123 -9.46 -19.32 11.54
CA LYS A 123 -10.67 -20.03 12.00
C LYS A 123 -10.32 -21.26 12.83
N HIS A 124 -9.28 -22.00 12.44
CA HIS A 124 -8.76 -23.12 13.23
C HIS A 124 -8.15 -22.64 14.58
N GLY A 125 -7.39 -21.55 14.58
CA GLY A 125 -6.83 -20.94 15.79
C GLY A 125 -7.90 -20.42 16.75
N SER A 126 -8.97 -19.82 16.24
CA SER A 126 -10.12 -19.36 17.03
C SER A 126 -10.88 -20.52 17.68
N GLN A 127 -11.07 -21.64 16.96
CA GLN A 127 -11.65 -22.85 17.53
C GLN A 127 -10.74 -23.51 18.58
N PHE A 128 -9.42 -23.46 18.38
CA PHE A 128 -8.44 -23.94 19.36
C PHE A 128 -8.47 -23.09 20.64
N LEU A 129 -8.44 -21.76 20.51
CA LEU A 129 -8.55 -20.84 21.65
C LEU A 129 -9.88 -20.99 22.39
N TYR A 130 -10.99 -21.15 21.68
CA TYR A 130 -12.29 -21.42 22.28
C TYR A 130 -12.30 -22.74 23.06
N LYS A 131 -11.75 -23.82 22.48
CA LYS A 131 -11.63 -25.11 23.18
C LYS A 131 -10.70 -25.02 24.38
N TYR A 132 -9.57 -24.32 24.26
CA TYR A 132 -8.61 -24.14 25.35
C TYR A 132 -9.22 -23.34 26.52
N CYS A 133 -9.88 -22.21 26.25
CA CYS A 133 -10.60 -21.44 27.26
C CYS A 133 -11.72 -22.26 27.90
N LYS A 134 -12.47 -23.06 27.11
CA LYS A 134 -13.51 -23.93 27.64
C LYS A 134 -12.96 -24.98 28.60
N VAL A 135 -11.87 -25.64 28.24
CA VAL A 135 -11.20 -26.65 29.09
C VAL A 135 -10.64 -26.00 30.36
N LYS A 136 -9.98 -24.84 30.25
CA LYS A 136 -9.47 -24.11 31.43
C LYS A 136 -10.57 -23.61 32.35
N CYS A 137 -11.70 -23.15 31.81
CA CYS A 137 -12.88 -22.81 32.61
C CYS A 137 -13.47 -24.03 33.33
N GLN A 138 -13.51 -25.20 32.68
CA GLN A 138 -13.99 -26.43 33.32
C GLN A 138 -13.04 -26.92 34.43
N GLU A 139 -11.73 -26.83 34.25
CA GLU A 139 -10.75 -27.14 35.29
C GLU A 139 -10.90 -26.22 36.51
N LEU A 140 -11.03 -24.90 36.28
CA LEU A 140 -11.25 -23.92 37.35
C LEU A 140 -12.58 -24.12 38.07
N TRP A 141 -13.64 -24.49 37.34
CA TRP A 141 -14.94 -24.80 37.91
C TRP A 141 -14.91 -26.06 38.79
N GLN A 142 -14.18 -27.10 38.37
CA GLN A 142 -14.01 -28.32 39.17
C GLN A 142 -13.16 -28.09 40.42
N GLN A 143 -12.12 -27.25 40.34
CA GLN A 143 -11.33 -26.85 41.51
C GLN A 143 -12.16 -26.06 42.53
N LEU A 144 -13.09 -25.21 42.08
CA LEU A 144 -14.02 -24.50 42.96
C LEU A 144 -15.05 -25.44 43.63
N GLN A 145 -15.46 -26.53 42.97
CA GLN A 145 -16.37 -27.53 43.55
C GLN A 145 -15.70 -28.51 44.52
N GLN A 146 -14.37 -28.72 44.44
CA GLN A 146 -13.61 -29.58 45.36
C GLN A 146 -13.05 -28.82 46.57
N GLY A 147 -13.18 -27.49 46.60
CA GLY A 147 -12.74 -26.62 47.70
C GLY A 147 -13.87 -26.16 48.66
N GLN A 148 -15.07 -26.71 48.52
CA GLN A 148 -16.18 -26.64 49.49
C GLN A 148 -16.39 -28.02 50.11
#